data_AF-A0A376W430-F1
#
_entry.id   AF-A0A376W430-F1
#
_cell.length_a   1.000
_cell.length_b   1.000
_cell.length_c   1.000
_cell.angle_alpha   90.00
_cell.angle_beta   90.00
_cell.angle_gamma   90.00
#
_symmetry.space_group_name_H-M   'P 1'
#
loop_
_entity.id
_entity.type
_entity.pdbx_description
1 polymer ?
#
loop_
_entity_poly.entity_id
_entity_poly.type
_entity_poly.pdbx_seq_one_letter_code
_entity_poly.pdbx_strand_id
1 'polypeptide(L)'
;MKSPAPSRPQKMALIPACIFLCFAALSVQAEETSVTPQPPDILLGPLFNDVQNAKLFPDQKTFADAVPNSDPLMILADYRMQQNQSGFDLRHFVNVNFTLPKEGEKYVPPEGQSLREHIDGL
;
A
#
# COMPACT_ATOMS: atom_id res chain seq x y z
N MET A 1 30.75 47.67 -49.18
CA MET A 1 29.78 46.63 -49.58
C MET A 1 30.51 45.48 -50.26
N LYS A 2 30.03 44.26 -50.04
CA LYS A 2 30.76 42.98 -50.04
C LYS A 2 30.67 42.26 -51.40
N SER A 3 31.77 41.65 -51.85
CA SER A 3 31.84 40.56 -52.85
C SER A 3 32.32 39.27 -52.13
N PRO A 4 32.40 38.04 -52.73
CA PRO A 4 31.93 37.48 -54.01
C PRO A 4 31.18 36.10 -53.86
N ALA A 5 31.11 35.33 -54.95
CA ALA A 5 30.30 34.13 -55.27
C ALA A 5 30.89 32.73 -54.84
N PRO A 6 30.68 31.56 -55.52
CA PRO A 6 29.74 30.48 -55.14
C PRO A 6 30.30 29.01 -55.07
N SER A 7 29.43 28.03 -54.72
CA SER A 7 29.49 26.53 -54.97
C SER A 7 30.65 25.72 -54.33
N ARG A 8 30.60 24.42 -53.96
CA ARG A 8 29.85 23.18 -54.27
C ARG A 8 30.12 22.16 -53.10
N PRO A 9 29.53 20.94 -53.07
CA PRO A 9 29.37 20.09 -51.88
C PRO A 9 30.49 19.08 -51.65
N GLN A 10 30.59 18.54 -50.43
CA GLN A 10 31.31 17.29 -50.14
C GLN A 10 30.53 16.40 -49.16
N LYS A 11 30.27 15.17 -49.60
CA LYS A 11 29.86 14.02 -48.77
C LYS A 11 31.10 13.18 -48.45
N MET A 12 30.98 12.34 -47.42
CA MET A 12 31.86 11.21 -47.03
C MET A 12 33.14 11.62 -46.29
N ALA A 13 33.57 11.02 -45.17
CA ALA A 13 33.14 9.83 -44.43
C ALA A 13 33.83 9.81 -43.04
N LEU A 14 33.39 8.86 -42.19
CA LEU A 14 34.20 8.07 -41.24
C LEU A 14 34.48 8.63 -39.81
N ILE A 15 33.74 8.04 -38.86
CA ILE A 15 33.87 7.90 -37.39
C ILE A 15 35.20 7.16 -37.03
N PRO A 16 35.76 7.04 -35.78
CA PRO A 16 35.36 7.46 -34.41
C PRO A 16 36.47 8.15 -33.58
N ALA A 17 36.13 8.79 -32.44
CA ALA A 17 36.88 8.62 -31.19
C ALA A 17 36.26 9.44 -30.05
N CYS A 18 35.99 8.77 -28.93
CA CYS A 18 35.89 9.38 -27.61
C CYS A 18 34.75 10.39 -27.38
N ILE A 19 33.51 9.98 -27.66
CA ILE A 19 32.39 10.57 -26.92
C ILE A 19 32.46 9.98 -25.51
N PHE A 20 33.04 10.80 -24.64
CA PHE A 20 33.06 10.74 -23.20
C PHE A 20 31.96 9.85 -22.63
N LEU A 21 32.40 8.70 -22.13
CA LEU A 21 31.69 7.81 -21.23
C LEU A 21 31.54 8.55 -19.89
N CYS A 22 30.72 9.60 -19.86
CA CYS A 22 30.21 10.18 -18.62
C CYS A 22 29.09 9.24 -18.16
N PHE A 23 29.50 8.08 -17.64
CA PHE A 23 28.72 7.34 -16.66
C PHE A 23 28.56 8.30 -15.48
N ALA A 24 27.52 9.13 -15.54
CA ALA A 24 26.98 9.76 -14.36
C ALA A 24 26.59 8.58 -13.45
N ALA A 25 27.46 8.30 -12.48
CA ALA A 25 27.13 7.49 -11.34
C ALA A 25 25.99 8.22 -10.63
N LEU A 26 24.76 7.97 -11.09
CA LEU A 26 23.56 8.15 -10.30
C LEU A 26 23.78 7.19 -9.13
N SER A 27 24.39 7.73 -8.07
CA SER A 27 24.32 7.12 -6.76
C SER A 27 22.83 7.09 -6.46
N VAL A 28 22.20 5.95 -6.68
CA VAL A 28 20.88 5.68 -6.13
C VAL A 28 21.12 5.71 -4.63
N GLN A 29 20.85 6.85 -4.00
CA GLN A 29 20.69 6.88 -2.56
C GLN A 29 19.44 6.03 -2.32
N ALA A 30 19.64 4.77 -1.93
CA ALA A 30 18.63 4.03 -1.22
C ALA A 30 18.43 4.78 0.08
N GLU A 31 17.49 5.73 0.07
CA GLU A 31 16.99 6.34 1.29
C GLU A 31 16.23 5.23 2.00
N GLU A 32 16.86 4.58 2.98
CA GLU A 32 16.16 3.77 3.96
C GLU A 32 15.32 4.71 4.82
N THR A 33 14.19 5.15 4.26
CA THR A 33 13.18 5.90 4.99
C THR A 33 12.68 4.96 6.09
N SER A 34 12.83 5.35 7.35
CA SER A 34 12.15 4.67 8.46
C SER A 34 10.65 4.77 8.23
N VAL A 35 10.05 3.72 7.66
CA VAL A 35 8.63 3.70 7.32
C VAL A 35 7.84 3.54 8.61
N THR A 36 7.35 4.65 9.16
CA THR A 36 6.25 4.60 10.12
C THR A 36 5.09 3.87 9.43
N PRO A 37 4.57 2.76 9.99
CA PRO A 37 3.45 2.05 9.41
C PRO A 37 2.28 3.01 9.20
N GLN A 38 1.74 3.03 7.99
CA GLN A 38 0.56 3.85 7.70
C GLN A 38 -0.64 3.26 8.45
N PRO A 39 -1.48 4.11 9.05
CA PRO A 39 -2.68 3.62 9.71
C PRO A 39 -3.66 3.04 8.67
N PRO A 40 -4.56 2.11 9.07
CA PRO A 40 -5.42 1.38 8.15
C PRO A 40 -6.33 2.25 7.27
N ASP A 41 -6.81 3.38 7.79
CA ASP A 41 -7.65 4.34 7.07
C ASP A 41 -6.89 5.02 5.91
N ILE A 42 -5.59 5.26 6.08
CA ILE A 42 -4.72 5.78 5.03
C ILE A 42 -4.28 4.65 4.08
N LEU A 43 -3.92 3.50 4.64
CA LEU A 43 -3.43 2.35 3.87
C LEU A 43 -4.49 1.77 2.92
N LEU A 44 -5.74 1.65 3.40
CA LEU A 44 -6.84 1.02 2.69
C LEU A 44 -7.86 2.04 2.15
N GLY A 45 -7.77 3.32 2.54
CA GLY A 45 -8.49 4.42 1.93
C GLY A 45 -10.01 4.19 1.78
N PRO A 46 -10.59 4.30 0.56
CA PRO A 46 -12.03 4.10 0.35
C PRO A 46 -12.55 2.75 0.82
N LEU A 47 -11.79 1.66 0.62
CA LEU A 47 -12.20 0.33 1.06
C LEU A 47 -12.41 0.30 2.58
N PHE A 48 -11.55 0.97 3.34
CA PHE A 48 -11.72 1.10 4.79
C PHE A 48 -13.03 1.78 5.15
N ASN A 49 -13.30 2.93 4.54
CA ASN A 49 -14.52 3.69 4.80
C ASN A 49 -15.76 2.88 4.46
N ASP A 50 -15.76 2.18 3.32
CA ASP A 50 -16.90 1.40 2.86
C ASP A 50 -17.20 0.23 3.81
N VAL A 51 -16.18 -0.47 4.29
CA VAL A 51 -16.34 -1.55 5.27
C VAL A 51 -16.89 -1.03 6.60
N GLN A 52 -16.37 0.09 7.10
CA GLN A 52 -16.82 0.69 8.35
C GLN A 52 -18.26 1.22 8.24
N ASN A 53 -18.61 1.85 7.13
CA ASN A 53 -19.95 2.38 6.87
C ASN A 53 -21.00 1.28 6.68
N ALA A 54 -20.61 0.16 6.08
CA ALA A 54 -21.47 -1.01 5.92
C ALA A 54 -21.74 -1.73 7.25
N LYS A 55 -21.05 -1.38 8.34
CA LYS A 55 -21.19 -1.97 9.68
C LYS A 55 -21.14 -3.51 9.62
N LEU A 56 -20.16 -4.04 8.89
CA LEU A 56 -20.00 -5.48 8.70
C LEU A 56 -19.64 -6.22 10.00
N PHE A 57 -19.13 -5.51 11.00
CA PHE A 57 -18.70 -6.06 12.27
C PHE A 57 -19.46 -5.36 13.42
N PRO A 58 -19.63 -6.02 14.58
CA PRO A 58 -20.35 -5.45 15.72
C PRO A 58 -19.65 -4.23 16.32
N ASP A 59 -18.34 -4.12 16.14
CA ASP A 59 -17.50 -3.01 16.56
C ASP A 59 -16.64 -2.46 15.41
N GLN A 60 -16.10 -1.25 15.58
CA GLN A 60 -15.30 -0.56 14.58
C GLN A 60 -13.82 -0.94 14.59
N LYS A 61 -13.36 -1.69 15.60
CA LYS A 61 -11.96 -2.09 15.77
C LYS A 61 -11.65 -3.40 15.06
N THR A 62 -12.62 -4.30 14.91
CA THR A 62 -12.45 -5.59 14.23
C THR A 62 -11.81 -5.46 12.85
N PHE A 63 -12.27 -4.54 12.00
CA PHE A 63 -11.64 -4.33 10.69
C PHE A 63 -10.35 -3.50 10.75
N ALA A 64 -10.24 -2.57 11.71
CA ALA A 64 -9.00 -1.81 11.92
C ALA A 64 -7.82 -2.71 12.34
N ASP A 65 -8.10 -3.83 13.01
CA ASP A 65 -7.12 -4.83 13.41
C ASP A 65 -6.97 -5.97 12.38
N ALA A 66 -7.71 -5.94 11.28
CA ALA A 66 -7.64 -6.96 10.25
C ALA A 66 -6.32 -6.89 9.49
N VAL A 67 -5.75 -8.05 9.19
CA VAL A 67 -4.47 -8.16 8.47
C VAL A 67 -4.74 -8.48 7.00
N PRO A 68 -4.22 -7.68 6.04
CA PRO A 68 -4.29 -7.99 4.61
C PRO A 68 -3.63 -9.34 4.30
N ASN A 69 -4.28 -10.19 3.51
CA ASN A 69 -3.74 -11.49 3.09
C ASN A 69 -2.73 -11.37 1.94
N SER A 70 -2.64 -10.21 1.30
CA SER A 70 -1.73 -9.87 0.21
C SER A 70 -1.38 -8.38 0.26
N ASP A 71 -0.61 -7.90 -0.73
CA ASP A 71 -0.26 -6.47 -0.82
C ASP A 71 -1.53 -5.59 -0.81
N PRO A 72 -1.66 -4.62 0.11
CA PRO A 72 -2.80 -3.72 0.18
C PRO A 72 -3.12 -3.03 -1.16
N LEU A 73 -2.11 -2.67 -1.95
CA LEU A 73 -2.32 -2.04 -3.26
C LEU A 73 -3.00 -2.98 -4.26
N MET A 74 -2.70 -4.29 -4.19
CA MET A 74 -3.37 -5.29 -5.01
C MET A 74 -4.83 -5.46 -4.62
N ILE A 75 -5.10 -5.56 -3.30
CA ILE A 75 -6.47 -5.65 -2.78
C ILE A 75 -7.29 -4.42 -3.20
N LEU A 76 -6.70 -3.23 -3.15
CA LEU A 76 -7.37 -1.99 -3.57
C LEU A 76 -7.63 -1.94 -5.08
N ALA A 77 -6.72 -2.45 -5.90
CA ALA A 77 -6.94 -2.56 -7.33
C ALA A 77 -8.11 -3.49 -7.64
N ASP A 78 -8.13 -4.68 -7.02
CA ASP A 78 -9.20 -5.66 -7.17
C ASP A 78 -10.55 -5.13 -6.68
N TYR A 79 -10.55 -4.44 -5.53
CA TYR A 79 -11.75 -3.79 -4.99
C TYR A 79 -12.33 -2.79 -6.00
N ARG A 80 -11.50 -1.90 -6.55
CA ARG A 80 -11.94 -0.90 -7.53
C ARG A 80 -12.54 -1.53 -8.80
N MET A 81 -12.01 -2.67 -9.23
CA MET A 81 -12.52 -3.41 -10.39
C MET A 81 -13.87 -4.09 -10.11
N GLN A 82 -14.09 -4.53 -8.87
CA GLN A 82 -15.25 -5.36 -8.51
C GLN A 82 -16.41 -4.57 -7.88
N GLN A 83 -16.15 -3.47 -7.15
CA GLN A 83 -17.14 -2.79 -6.29
C GLN A 83 -18.43 -2.33 -7.00
N ASN A 84 -18.35 -2.06 -8.31
CA ASN A 84 -19.49 -1.60 -9.13
C ASN A 84 -20.11 -2.73 -9.98
N GLN A 85 -19.61 -3.96 -9.86
CA GLN A 85 -20.13 -5.10 -10.61
C GLN A 85 -21.43 -5.61 -9.97
N SER A 86 -22.34 -6.09 -10.81
CA SER A 86 -23.54 -6.77 -10.31
C SER A 86 -23.16 -8.02 -9.53
N GLY A 87 -23.71 -8.17 -8.33
CA GLY A 87 -23.42 -9.32 -7.46
C GLY A 87 -22.18 -9.16 -6.58
N PHE A 88 -21.53 -8.00 -6.57
CA PHE A 88 -20.46 -7.72 -5.61
C PHE A 88 -20.97 -7.79 -4.16
N ASP A 89 -20.29 -8.57 -3.32
CA ASP A 89 -20.55 -8.70 -1.89
C ASP A 89 -19.31 -8.25 -1.10
N LEU A 90 -19.43 -7.10 -0.42
CA LEU A 90 -18.34 -6.52 0.34
C LEU A 90 -17.88 -7.41 1.50
N ARG A 91 -18.78 -8.15 2.14
CA ARG A 91 -18.43 -9.05 3.25
C ARG A 91 -17.62 -10.24 2.74
N HIS A 92 -18.03 -10.83 1.63
CA HIS A 92 -17.28 -11.90 0.98
C HIS A 92 -15.90 -11.40 0.55
N PHE A 93 -15.84 -10.23 -0.08
CA PHE A 93 -14.58 -9.59 -0.47
C PHE A 93 -13.64 -9.42 0.73
N VAL A 94 -14.13 -8.91 1.87
CA VAL A 94 -13.34 -8.76 3.10
C VAL A 94 -12.86 -10.12 3.61
N ASN A 95 -13.73 -11.13 3.69
CA ASN A 95 -13.38 -12.45 4.22
C ASN A 95 -12.30 -13.17 3.39
N VAL A 96 -12.24 -12.92 2.08
CA VAL A 96 -11.21 -13.50 1.20
C VAL A 96 -9.89 -12.75 1.32
N ASN A 97 -9.93 -11.43 1.43
CA ASN A 97 -8.73 -10.59 1.34
C ASN A 97 -8.09 -10.24 2.69
N PHE A 98 -8.79 -10.49 3.81
CA PHE A 98 -8.30 -10.13 5.14
C PHE A 98 -8.45 -11.28 6.13
N THR A 99 -7.46 -11.41 7.01
CA THR A 99 -7.54 -12.22 8.22
C THR A 99 -8.05 -11.34 9.36
N LEU A 100 -9.24 -11.66 9.88
CA LEU A 100 -9.84 -10.94 11.00
C LEU A 100 -9.23 -11.40 12.34
N PRO A 101 -9.17 -10.52 13.35
CA PRO A 101 -8.77 -10.93 14.70
C PRO A 101 -9.74 -11.98 15.23
N LYS A 102 -9.21 -12.94 16.00
CA LYS A 102 -10.05 -13.92 16.69
C LYS A 102 -10.79 -13.22 17.83
N GLU A 103 -12.07 -13.54 18.00
CA GLU A 103 -12.77 -13.16 19.22
C GLU A 103 -12.06 -13.80 20.42
N GLY A 104 -11.64 -12.97 21.38
CA GLY A 104 -11.06 -13.45 22.62
C GLY A 104 -12.08 -14.18 23.45
N GLU A 105 -11.64 -15.20 24.20
CA GLU A 105 -12.50 -15.86 25.17
C GLU A 105 -12.87 -14.87 26.28
N LYS A 106 -14.14 -14.87 26.68
CA LYS A 106 -14.59 -14.06 27.81
C LYS A 106 -14.01 -14.65 29.09
N TYR A 107 -13.08 -13.94 29.71
CA TYR A 107 -12.58 -14.29 31.03
C TYR A 107 -13.68 -14.13 32.07
N VAL A 108 -13.82 -15.14 32.94
CA VAL A 108 -14.71 -15.09 34.11
C VAL A 108 -13.84 -15.29 35.35
N PRO A 109 -13.77 -14.29 36.25
CA PRO A 109 -13.08 -14.43 37.52
C PRO A 109 -13.66 -15.60 38.34
N PRO A 110 -12.84 -16.38 39.07
CA PRO A 110 -13.33 -17.38 40.02
C PRO A 110 -14.26 -16.76 41.08
N GLU A 111 -15.27 -17.52 41.49
CA GLU A 111 -16.20 -17.13 42.55
C GLU A 111 -15.45 -16.77 43.84
N GLY A 112 -15.75 -15.58 44.39
CA GLY A 112 -15.12 -15.07 45.60
C GLY A 112 -13.75 -14.40 45.43
N GLN A 113 -13.21 -14.30 44.21
CA GLN A 113 -11.99 -13.52 43.96
C GLN A 113 -12.22 -12.03 44.22
N SER A 114 -11.41 -11.42 45.07
CA SER A 114 -11.49 -9.97 45.32
C SER A 114 -10.96 -9.16 44.12
N LEU A 115 -11.39 -7.91 44.01
CA LEU A 115 -10.90 -7.00 42.97
C LEU A 115 -9.37 -6.85 42.98
N ARG A 116 -8.76 -6.81 44.18
CA ARG A 116 -7.30 -6.72 44.31
C ARG A 116 -6.62 -7.98 43.79
N GLU A 117 -7.09 -9.16 44.21
CA GLU A 117 -6.55 -10.44 43.74
C GLU A 117 -6.75 -10.65 42.24
N HIS A 118 -7.83 -10.10 41.66
CA HIS A 118 -8.04 -10.10 40.22
C HIS A 118 -7.00 -9.25 39.50
N ILE A 119 -6.83 -7.99 39.92
CA ILE A 119 -5.86 -7.07 39.31
C ILE A 119 -4.43 -7.59 39.44
N ASP A 120 -4.06 -8.14 40.59
CA ASP A 120 -2.73 -8.70 40.84
C ASP A 120 -2.46 -9.98 40.01
N GLY A 121 -3.50 -10.61 39.44
CA GLY A 121 -3.42 -11.85 38.66
C GLY A 121 -3.62 -11.72 37.15
N LEU A 122 -3.79 -10.50 36.63
CA LEU A 122 -3.83 -10.19 35.19
C LEU A 122 -2.43 -10.02 34.60
#